data_AF-A0A8H5EX70-F1
#
_entry.id   AF-A0A8H5EX70-F1
#
_cell.length_a   1.000
_cell.length_b   1.000
_cell.length_c   1.000
_cell.angle_alpha   90.00
_cell.angle_beta   90.00
_cell.angle_gamma   90.00
#
_symmetry.space_group_name_H-M   'P 1'
#
loop_
_entity.id
_entity.type
_entity.pdbx_description
1 polymer ?
#
loop_
_entity_poly.entity_id
_entity_poly.type
_entity_poly.pdbx_seq_one_letter_code
_entity_poly.pdbx_strand_id
1 'polypeptide(L)'
;MPPRPEVVFSSDVANMDEWAQRTRIPLTTAEALGATYARAHRWFQALKQQLIREHNWSDAPSSDSRLLFAVETSSIWRSSVGLPAGPKLKLCLPVHASSFFSPERRVQWEMVFHSDIFESVRKICPPINDILHLIQCLLTGIVTVVFEEQLPEGMYRTTRGLPPIAWVNAHEAALTEIFGVAHFKALRKACNDTKAAYMLQVLPSR
;
A
#
# COMPACT_ATOMS: atom_id res chain seq x y z
N MET A 1 16.48 11.23 14.59
CA MET A 1 15.22 11.64 13.92
C MET A 1 14.08 11.19 14.82
N PRO A 2 13.01 11.97 15.04
CA PRO A 2 11.88 11.49 15.82
C PRO A 2 11.24 10.26 15.15
N PRO A 3 10.70 9.31 15.93
CA PRO A 3 10.03 8.14 15.40
C PRO A 3 8.83 8.57 14.54
N ARG A 4 8.65 7.93 13.39
CA ARG A 4 7.61 8.31 12.42
C ARG A 4 7.01 7.07 11.75
N PRO A 5 5.70 7.08 11.47
CA PRO A 5 5.10 5.99 10.72
C PRO A 5 5.58 5.98 9.26
N GLU A 6 6.01 4.82 8.79
CA GLU A 6 6.51 4.60 7.43
C GLU A 6 5.79 3.45 6.74
N VAL A 7 5.77 3.46 5.41
CA VAL A 7 5.26 2.34 4.62
C VAL A 7 6.38 1.35 4.40
N VAL A 8 6.14 0.08 4.74
CA VAL A 8 7.09 -1.02 4.52
C VAL A 8 6.48 -1.99 3.51
N PHE A 9 7.17 -2.17 2.39
CA PHE A 9 6.91 -3.24 1.43
C PHE A 9 7.64 -4.53 1.82
N SER A 10 6.99 -5.67 1.64
CA SER A 10 7.56 -7.00 1.80
C SER A 10 7.09 -7.92 0.67
N SER A 11 8.03 -8.53 -0.04
CA SER A 11 7.76 -9.59 -1.02
C SER A 11 7.78 -10.99 -0.40
N ASP A 12 7.94 -11.10 0.93
CA ASP A 12 8.06 -12.37 1.64
C ASP A 12 6.68 -13.00 1.88
N VAL A 13 6.48 -14.21 1.36
CA VAL A 13 5.25 -14.98 1.50
C VAL A 13 5.03 -15.41 2.95
N ALA A 14 6.09 -15.64 3.73
CA ALA A 14 5.95 -15.99 5.15
C ALA A 14 5.31 -14.85 5.95
N ASN A 15 5.69 -13.60 5.66
CA ASN A 15 5.06 -12.42 6.25
C ASN A 15 3.58 -12.30 5.82
N MET A 16 3.24 -12.62 4.57
CA MET A 16 1.83 -12.65 4.16
C MET A 16 1.03 -13.74 4.88
N ASP A 17 1.62 -14.92 5.08
CA ASP A 17 0.96 -16.01 5.81
C ASP A 17 0.70 -15.61 7.27
N GLU A 18 1.66 -14.95 7.93
CA GLU A 18 1.46 -14.40 9.27
C GLU A 18 0.27 -13.42 9.32
N TRP A 19 0.18 -12.51 8.35
CA TRP A 19 -0.94 -11.59 8.25
C TRP A 19 -2.26 -12.29 7.92
N ALA A 20 -2.25 -13.33 7.10
CA ALA A 20 -3.44 -14.12 6.77
C ALA A 20 -3.97 -14.85 8.02
N GLN A 21 -3.09 -15.47 8.79
CA GLN A 21 -3.44 -16.11 10.07
C GLN A 21 -4.01 -15.09 11.07
N ARG A 22 -3.35 -13.93 11.20
CA ARG A 22 -3.75 -12.86 12.12
C ARG A 22 -5.12 -12.28 11.77
N THR A 23 -5.35 -11.99 10.50
CA THR A 23 -6.60 -11.38 10.01
C THR A 23 -7.72 -12.39 9.82
N ARG A 24 -7.38 -13.69 9.81
CA ARG A 24 -8.26 -14.81 9.41
C ARG A 24 -8.82 -14.65 8.00
N ILE A 25 -8.10 -13.93 7.15
CA ILE A 25 -8.36 -13.82 5.71
C ILE A 25 -7.36 -14.76 5.05
N PRO A 26 -7.80 -15.95 4.57
CA PRO A 26 -6.86 -16.94 4.07
C PRO A 26 -6.10 -16.41 2.86
N LEU A 27 -4.82 -16.79 2.75
CA LEU A 27 -4.10 -16.65 1.49
C LEU A 27 -4.90 -17.39 0.42
N THR A 28 -5.35 -16.64 -0.58
CA THR A 28 -6.12 -17.20 -1.67
C THR A 28 -5.18 -17.83 -2.71
N THR A 29 -5.73 -18.63 -3.62
CA THR A 29 -4.92 -19.19 -4.71
C THR A 29 -4.36 -18.07 -5.59
N ALA A 30 -3.22 -18.29 -6.24
CA ALA A 30 -2.64 -17.30 -7.15
C ALA A 30 -3.64 -16.82 -8.22
N GLU A 31 -4.51 -17.72 -8.69
CA GLU A 31 -5.58 -17.42 -9.64
C GLU A 31 -6.64 -16.49 -9.05
N ALA A 32 -7.16 -16.80 -7.86
CA ALA A 32 -8.16 -15.97 -7.18
C ALA A 32 -7.59 -14.61 -6.77
N LEU A 33 -6.29 -14.55 -6.43
CA LEU A 33 -5.57 -13.31 -6.18
C LEU A 33 -5.50 -12.46 -7.45
N GLY A 34 -5.09 -13.07 -8.56
CA GLY A 34 -5.04 -12.42 -9.87
C GLY A 34 -6.40 -11.89 -10.30
N ALA A 35 -7.47 -12.67 -10.11
CA ALA A 35 -8.83 -12.26 -10.45
C ALA A 35 -9.32 -11.08 -9.60
N THR A 36 -9.05 -11.09 -8.30
CA THR A 36 -9.45 -10.00 -7.38
C THR A 36 -8.67 -8.72 -7.67
N TYR A 37 -7.36 -8.83 -7.91
CA TYR A 37 -6.53 -7.70 -8.33
C TYR A 37 -6.99 -7.13 -9.68
N ALA A 38 -7.32 -8.00 -10.65
CA ALA A 38 -7.85 -7.59 -11.95
C ALA A 38 -9.18 -6.84 -11.83
N ARG A 39 -10.10 -7.26 -10.94
CA ARG A 39 -11.35 -6.52 -10.66
C ARG A 39 -11.06 -5.13 -10.09
N ALA A 40 -9.99 -4.97 -9.31
CA ALA A 40 -9.58 -3.67 -8.78
C ALA A 40 -8.94 -2.74 -9.82
N HIS A 41 -8.58 -3.21 -11.02
CA HIS A 41 -7.94 -2.39 -12.05
C HIS A 41 -8.73 -1.14 -12.40
N ARG A 42 -10.06 -1.25 -12.49
CA ARG A 42 -10.93 -0.10 -12.80
C ARG A 42 -10.79 0.99 -11.74
N TRP A 43 -10.71 0.61 -10.45
CA TRP A 43 -10.54 1.56 -9.36
C TRP A 43 -9.13 2.17 -9.37
N PHE A 44 -8.09 1.37 -9.59
CA PHE A 44 -6.73 1.88 -9.77
C PHE A 44 -6.63 2.90 -10.91
N GLN A 45 -7.28 2.65 -12.05
CA GLN A 45 -7.32 3.61 -13.16
C GLN A 45 -8.12 4.87 -12.80
N ALA A 46 -9.21 4.76 -12.03
CA ALA A 46 -9.94 5.93 -11.54
C ALA A 46 -9.09 6.80 -10.61
N LEU A 47 -8.35 6.17 -9.68
CA LEU A 47 -7.41 6.87 -8.79
C LEU A 47 -6.28 7.54 -9.57
N LYS A 48 -5.73 6.87 -10.60
CA LYS A 48 -4.78 7.47 -11.55
C LYS A 48 -5.36 8.72 -12.21
N GLN A 49 -6.61 8.67 -12.69
CA GLN A 49 -7.25 9.82 -13.32
C GLN A 49 -7.45 10.99 -12.34
N GLN A 50 -7.79 10.71 -11.08
CA GLN A 50 -7.85 11.74 -10.03
C GLN A 50 -6.48 12.37 -9.79
N LEU A 51 -5.41 11.57 -9.70
CA LEU A 51 -4.04 12.09 -9.56
C LEU A 51 -3.69 13.08 -10.69
N ILE A 52 -4.03 12.73 -11.92
CA ILE A 52 -3.72 13.56 -13.09
C ILE A 52 -4.55 14.85 -13.10
N ARG A 53 -5.87 14.73 -12.89
CA ARG A 53 -6.81 15.85 -13.03
C ARG A 53 -6.75 16.83 -11.86
N GLU A 54 -6.54 16.33 -10.65
CA GLU A 54 -6.75 17.10 -9.41
C GLU A 54 -5.44 17.35 -8.65
N HIS A 55 -4.39 16.57 -8.89
CA HIS A 55 -3.15 16.62 -8.11
C HIS A 55 -1.89 16.93 -8.93
N ASN A 56 -2.03 17.40 -10.17
CA ASN A 56 -0.91 17.77 -11.06
C ASN A 56 0.10 16.62 -11.28
N TRP A 57 -0.41 15.39 -11.41
CA TRP A 57 0.37 14.28 -11.93
C TRP A 57 0.24 14.23 -13.45
N SER A 58 1.17 13.55 -14.10
CA SER A 58 1.12 13.28 -15.54
C SER A 58 1.43 11.82 -15.80
N ASP A 59 0.97 11.30 -16.93
CA ASP A 59 1.41 9.99 -17.41
C ASP A 59 2.94 9.98 -17.56
N ALA A 60 3.57 8.96 -16.97
CA ALA A 60 5.00 8.75 -17.12
C ALA A 60 5.22 7.88 -18.38
N PRO A 61 6.16 8.24 -19.27
CA PRO A 61 6.49 7.39 -20.40
C PRO A 61 6.99 6.03 -19.90
N SER A 62 6.33 4.97 -20.34
CA SER A 62 6.75 3.60 -20.06
C SER A 62 6.45 2.70 -21.25
N SER A 63 7.46 1.95 -21.69
CA SER A 63 7.32 0.87 -22.66
C SER A 63 7.05 -0.49 -22.01
N ASP A 64 7.00 -0.54 -20.67
CA ASP A 64 6.81 -1.79 -19.93
C ASP A 64 5.33 -2.17 -19.89
N SER A 65 4.93 -3.08 -20.78
CA SER A 65 3.56 -3.61 -20.89
C SER A 65 3.08 -4.36 -19.65
N ARG A 66 3.96 -4.66 -18.70
CA ARG A 66 3.61 -5.34 -17.44
C ARG A 66 3.17 -4.34 -16.35
N LEU A 67 3.15 -3.03 -16.64
CA LEU A 67 2.63 -2.00 -15.73
C LEU A 67 1.19 -1.64 -16.07
N LEU A 68 0.31 -1.63 -15.06
CA LEU A 68 -1.08 -1.20 -15.19
C LEU A 68 -1.14 0.29 -15.49
N PHE A 69 -0.32 1.07 -14.78
CA PHE A 69 -0.05 2.46 -15.08
C PHE A 69 1.30 2.88 -14.50
N ALA A 70 1.83 3.97 -15.05
CA ALA A 70 2.92 4.74 -14.47
C ALA A 70 2.56 6.23 -14.57
N VAL A 71 2.66 6.94 -13.46
CA VAL A 71 2.44 8.39 -13.38
C VAL A 71 3.59 9.03 -12.63
N GLU A 72 3.85 10.29 -12.93
CA GLU A 72 4.90 11.07 -12.28
C GLU A 72 4.41 12.46 -11.88
N THR A 73 5.08 13.06 -10.90
CA THR A 73 4.87 14.45 -10.51
C THR A 73 6.17 15.10 -10.06
N SER A 74 6.22 16.42 -9.99
CA SER A 74 7.35 17.14 -9.40
C SER A 74 7.44 16.85 -7.91
N SER A 75 8.65 16.86 -7.34
CA SER A 75 8.82 16.80 -5.88
C SER A 75 7.94 17.84 -5.19
N ILE A 76 7.31 17.50 -4.08
CA ILE A 76 6.51 18.45 -3.27
C ILE A 76 7.41 19.44 -2.53
N TRP A 77 8.68 19.08 -2.35
CA TRP A 77 9.68 19.93 -1.70
C TRP A 77 10.21 20.95 -2.71
N ARG A 78 10.31 22.20 -2.27
CA ARG A 78 10.82 23.32 -3.06
C ARG A 78 12.08 23.87 -2.39
N SER A 79 13.09 24.22 -3.17
CA SER A 79 14.27 24.92 -2.70
C SER A 79 13.94 26.38 -2.33
N SER A 80 14.88 27.08 -1.70
CA SER A 80 14.74 28.50 -1.37
C SER A 80 14.49 29.41 -2.58
N VAL A 81 14.83 28.95 -3.79
CA VAL A 81 14.58 29.64 -5.06
C VAL A 81 13.33 29.13 -5.80
N GLY A 82 12.50 28.30 -5.16
CA GLY A 82 11.23 27.83 -5.71
C GLY A 82 11.34 26.67 -6.71
N LEU A 83 12.52 26.09 -6.91
CA LEU A 83 12.72 24.92 -7.79
C LEU A 83 12.41 23.61 -7.03
N PRO A 84 11.97 22.53 -7.70
CA PRO A 84 11.81 21.23 -7.06
C PRO A 84 13.13 20.78 -6.40
N ALA A 85 13.08 20.45 -5.11
CA ALA A 85 14.27 20.09 -4.33
C ALA A 85 14.74 18.64 -4.55
N GLY A 86 14.13 17.91 -5.48
CA GLY A 86 14.45 16.51 -5.76
C GLY A 86 13.96 16.06 -7.14
N PRO A 87 14.31 14.82 -7.54
CA PRO A 87 13.87 14.26 -8.80
C PRO A 87 12.34 14.14 -8.86
N LYS A 88 11.82 13.89 -10.06
CA LYS A 88 10.39 13.57 -10.22
C LYS A 88 10.04 12.32 -9.40
N LEU A 89 8.91 12.38 -8.72
CA LEU A 89 8.33 11.24 -8.03
C LEU A 89 7.59 10.40 -9.06
N LYS A 90 7.85 9.08 -9.08
CA LYS A 90 7.23 8.14 -10.03
C LYS A 90 6.48 7.05 -9.29
N LEU A 91 5.16 6.98 -9.50
CA LEU A 91 4.31 5.90 -9.03
C LEU A 91 4.02 4.95 -10.18
N CYS A 92 4.18 3.65 -9.94
CA CYS A 92 3.70 2.64 -10.88
C CYS A 92 3.12 1.45 -10.13
N LEU A 93 2.17 0.77 -10.77
CA LEU A 93 1.60 -0.49 -10.28
C LEU A 93 1.62 -1.54 -11.39
N PRO A 94 1.82 -2.82 -11.08
CA PRO A 94 1.85 -3.87 -12.08
C PRO A 94 0.45 -4.24 -12.57
N VAL A 95 0.36 -4.80 -13.78
CA VAL A 95 -0.87 -5.43 -14.30
C VAL A 95 -1.24 -6.69 -13.52
N HIS A 96 -0.26 -7.42 -13.02
CA HIS A 96 -0.47 -8.67 -12.29
C HIS A 96 0.13 -8.58 -10.88
N ALA A 97 -0.66 -8.96 -9.88
CA ALA A 97 -0.23 -9.00 -8.47
C ALA A 97 0.99 -9.91 -8.25
N SER A 98 1.16 -10.97 -9.06
CA SER A 98 2.34 -11.84 -9.02
C SER A 98 3.65 -11.09 -9.18
N SER A 99 3.63 -9.92 -9.83
CA SER A 99 4.81 -9.10 -10.02
C SER A 99 5.40 -8.58 -8.71
N PHE A 100 4.62 -8.44 -7.64
CA PHE A 100 5.14 -8.03 -6.33
C PHE A 100 6.00 -9.11 -5.66
N PHE A 101 5.86 -10.37 -6.10
CA PHE A 101 6.64 -11.50 -5.60
C PHE A 101 7.81 -11.88 -6.51
N SER A 102 7.95 -11.23 -7.67
CA SER A 102 9.05 -11.49 -8.61
C SER A 102 10.36 -10.95 -8.04
N PRO A 103 11.38 -11.81 -7.81
CA PRO A 103 12.68 -11.38 -7.29
C PRO A 103 13.34 -10.30 -8.17
N GLU A 104 13.14 -10.39 -9.49
CA GLU A 104 13.69 -9.48 -10.49
C GLU A 104 13.11 -8.07 -10.40
N ARG A 105 11.93 -7.91 -9.77
CA ARG A 105 11.22 -6.64 -9.59
C ARG A 105 11.15 -6.18 -8.15
N ARG A 106 11.74 -6.92 -7.21
CA ARG A 106 11.75 -6.57 -5.79
C ARG A 106 12.26 -5.15 -5.56
N VAL A 107 13.43 -4.81 -6.11
CA VAL A 107 14.03 -3.47 -5.99
C VAL A 107 13.12 -2.40 -6.58
N GLN A 108 12.44 -2.68 -7.70
CA GLN A 108 11.49 -1.75 -8.29
C GLN A 108 10.35 -1.42 -7.31
N TRP A 109 9.78 -2.42 -6.63
CA TRP A 109 8.69 -2.19 -5.69
C TRP A 109 9.15 -1.56 -4.37
N GLU A 110 10.34 -1.93 -3.88
CA GLU A 110 10.99 -1.22 -2.77
C GLU A 110 11.14 0.27 -3.11
N MET A 111 11.67 0.60 -4.30
CA MET A 111 11.79 2.00 -4.76
C MET A 111 10.44 2.72 -4.85
N VAL A 112 9.36 2.04 -5.22
CA VAL A 112 8.03 2.66 -5.29
C VAL A 112 7.47 2.91 -3.89
N PHE A 113 7.42 1.89 -3.03
CA PHE A 113 6.74 1.96 -1.73
C PHE A 113 7.55 2.61 -0.62
N HIS A 114 8.89 2.65 -0.76
CA HIS A 114 9.78 3.38 0.14
C HIS A 114 10.13 4.79 -0.37
N SER A 115 9.47 5.26 -1.44
CA SER A 115 9.65 6.62 -1.93
C SER A 115 8.91 7.66 -1.07
N ASP A 116 9.27 8.93 -1.29
CA ASP A 116 8.60 10.09 -0.69
C ASP A 116 7.09 10.18 -1.03
N ILE A 117 6.62 9.45 -2.05
CA ILE A 117 5.20 9.32 -2.36
C ILE A 117 4.45 8.75 -1.17
N PHE A 118 4.93 7.65 -0.58
CA PHE A 118 4.25 7.00 0.53
C PHE A 118 4.67 7.54 1.90
N GLU A 119 5.88 8.13 1.99
CA GLU A 119 6.34 8.81 3.19
C GLU A 119 5.61 10.13 3.44
N SER A 120 5.44 10.96 2.41
CA SER A 120 4.98 12.35 2.52
C SER A 120 3.71 12.61 1.73
N VAL A 121 3.70 12.33 0.41
CA VAL A 121 2.56 12.68 -0.47
C VAL A 121 1.27 12.00 -0.03
N ARG A 122 1.34 10.75 0.45
CA ARG A 122 0.22 9.99 1.02
C ARG A 122 -0.57 10.77 2.07
N LYS A 123 0.11 11.59 2.88
CA LYS A 123 -0.51 12.33 3.99
C LYS A 123 -1.35 13.51 3.52
N ILE A 124 -1.14 13.98 2.29
CA ILE A 124 -1.76 15.19 1.73
C ILE A 124 -2.53 14.95 0.42
N CYS A 125 -2.40 13.77 -0.19
CA CYS A 125 -3.02 13.40 -1.46
C CYS A 125 -3.89 12.15 -1.25
N PRO A 126 -5.23 12.30 -1.11
CA PRO A 126 -6.14 11.19 -0.83
C PRO A 126 -6.02 10.01 -1.79
N PRO A 127 -5.89 10.20 -3.13
CA PRO A 127 -5.77 9.05 -4.04
C PRO A 127 -4.54 8.17 -3.79
N ILE A 128 -3.42 8.74 -3.31
CA ILE A 128 -2.23 7.94 -2.94
C ILE A 128 -2.52 7.09 -1.70
N ASN A 129 -3.22 7.66 -0.73
CA ASN A 129 -3.63 6.93 0.47
C ASN A 129 -4.66 5.83 0.16
N ASP A 130 -5.58 6.10 -0.77
CA ASP A 130 -6.56 5.11 -1.24
C ASP A 130 -5.88 3.96 -2.00
N ILE A 131 -4.87 4.25 -2.82
CA ILE A 131 -4.04 3.22 -3.47
C ILE A 131 -3.41 2.30 -2.41
N LEU A 132 -2.82 2.88 -1.36
CA LEU A 132 -2.24 2.08 -0.28
C LEU A 132 -3.30 1.20 0.38
N HIS A 133 -4.42 1.78 0.81
CA HIS A 133 -5.47 1.04 1.50
C HIS A 133 -6.06 -0.07 0.64
N LEU A 134 -6.23 0.18 -0.66
CA LEU A 134 -6.71 -0.82 -1.61
C LEU A 134 -5.72 -1.98 -1.74
N ILE A 135 -4.42 -1.70 -1.83
CA ILE A 135 -3.39 -2.75 -1.86
C ILE A 135 -3.39 -3.56 -0.55
N GLN A 136 -3.54 -2.90 0.62
CA GLN A 136 -3.64 -3.59 1.92
C GLN A 136 -4.83 -4.55 2.00
N CYS A 137 -5.95 -4.21 1.35
CA CYS A 137 -7.11 -5.10 1.24
C CYS A 137 -6.85 -6.28 0.29
N LEU A 138 -6.23 -6.01 -0.87
CA LEU A 138 -6.01 -7.01 -1.92
C LEU A 138 -4.92 -8.02 -1.57
N LEU A 139 -3.87 -7.55 -0.89
CA LEU A 139 -2.61 -8.24 -0.68
C LEU A 139 -2.16 -7.99 0.76
N THR A 140 -2.89 -8.55 1.72
CA THR A 140 -2.63 -8.32 3.14
C THR A 140 -1.20 -8.72 3.50
N GLY A 141 -0.48 -7.82 4.17
CA GLY A 141 0.92 -8.01 4.57
C GLY A 141 1.95 -7.55 3.54
N ILE A 142 1.58 -7.31 2.27
CA ILE A 142 2.55 -6.90 1.24
C ILE A 142 3.06 -5.48 1.45
N VAL A 143 2.18 -4.59 1.92
CA VAL A 143 2.49 -3.23 2.32
C VAL A 143 1.85 -2.97 3.67
N THR A 144 2.65 -2.54 4.63
CA THR A 144 2.21 -2.26 5.99
C THR A 144 2.64 -0.86 6.41
N VAL A 145 2.02 -0.33 7.46
CA VAL A 145 2.47 0.92 8.07
C VAL A 145 3.14 0.59 9.39
N VAL A 146 4.43 0.89 9.50
CA VAL A 146 5.26 0.57 10.66
C VAL A 146 5.58 1.84 11.43
N PHE A 147 5.51 1.77 12.75
CA PHE A 147 6.00 2.79 13.66
C PHE A 147 6.95 2.11 14.64
N GLU A 148 8.18 2.60 14.71
CA GLU A 148 9.19 2.12 15.65
C GLU A 148 9.50 3.19 16.68
N GLU A 149 9.53 2.80 17.95
CA GLU A 149 9.94 3.69 19.04
C GLU A 149 10.88 2.97 20.01
N GLN A 150 11.84 3.71 20.56
CA GLN A 150 12.73 3.19 21.58
C GLN A 150 12.09 3.44 22.96
N LEU A 151 11.76 2.36 23.66
CA LEU A 151 11.29 2.38 25.05
C LEU A 151 12.38 1.82 25.98
N PRO A 152 12.25 1.97 27.32
CA PRO A 152 13.25 1.46 28.27
C PRO A 152 13.53 -0.03 28.14
N GLU A 153 12.53 -0.81 27.72
CA GLU A 153 12.58 -2.28 27.63
C GLU A 153 13.09 -2.80 26.27
N GLY A 154 13.26 -1.91 25.27
CA GLY A 154 13.70 -2.30 23.92
C GLY A 154 13.10 -1.44 22.82
N MET A 155 13.24 -1.90 21.58
CA MET A 155 12.64 -1.26 20.42
C MET A 155 11.25 -1.85 20.16
N TYR A 156 10.22 -1.01 20.20
CA TYR A 156 8.83 -1.41 20.00
C TYR A 156 8.45 -1.09 18.57
N ARG A 157 7.99 -2.11 17.85
CA ARG A 157 7.51 -1.99 16.48
C ARG A 157 6.01 -2.23 16.45
N THR A 158 5.24 -1.19 16.17
CA THR A 158 3.80 -1.26 15.90
C THR A 158 3.56 -1.27 14.40
N THR A 159 2.94 -2.33 13.89
CA THR A 159 2.65 -2.50 12.46
C THR A 159 1.15 -2.54 12.23
N ARG A 160 0.63 -1.75 11.29
CA ARG A 160 -0.75 -1.80 10.81
C ARG A 160 -0.79 -2.44 9.42
N GLY A 161 -1.42 -3.60 9.31
CA GLY A 161 -1.51 -4.37 8.06
C GLY A 161 -2.80 -4.17 7.27
N LEU A 162 -3.82 -3.58 7.89
CA LEU A 162 -5.12 -3.32 7.27
C LEU A 162 -5.47 -1.81 7.29
N PRO A 163 -6.33 -1.34 6.37
CA PRO A 163 -6.77 0.05 6.38
C PRO A 163 -7.71 0.38 7.56
N PRO A 164 -7.93 1.67 7.86
CA PRO A 164 -8.92 2.09 8.86
C PRO A 164 -10.33 1.59 8.51
N ILE A 165 -11.07 1.11 9.51
CA ILE A 165 -12.47 0.67 9.33
C ILE A 165 -13.38 1.76 8.76
N ALA A 166 -13.14 3.03 9.10
CA ALA A 166 -13.90 4.15 8.55
C ALA A 166 -13.75 4.24 7.02
N TRP A 167 -12.54 4.02 6.50
CA TRP A 167 -12.28 3.99 5.06
C TRP A 167 -12.97 2.79 4.40
N VAL A 168 -12.90 1.61 5.03
CA VAL A 168 -13.55 0.39 4.53
C VAL A 168 -15.07 0.56 4.45
N ASN A 169 -15.69 1.15 5.47
CA ASN A 169 -17.13 1.41 5.49
C ASN A 169 -17.53 2.43 4.41
N ALA A 170 -16.72 3.48 4.19
CA ALA A 170 -16.99 4.48 3.17
C ALA A 170 -16.95 3.91 1.74
N HIS A 171 -16.21 2.82 1.53
CA HIS A 171 -16.02 2.18 0.23
C HIS A 171 -16.67 0.79 0.13
N GLU A 172 -17.67 0.50 0.97
CA GLU A 172 -18.32 -0.80 1.07
C GLU A 172 -18.81 -1.35 -0.29
N ALA A 173 -19.44 -0.51 -1.12
CA ALA A 173 -19.95 -0.94 -2.42
C ALA A 173 -18.84 -1.41 -3.37
N ALA A 174 -17.77 -0.61 -3.53
CA ALA A 174 -16.66 -0.93 -4.41
C ALA A 174 -15.86 -2.14 -3.91
N LEU A 175 -15.64 -2.24 -2.59
CA LEU A 175 -14.96 -3.39 -2.00
C LEU A 175 -15.81 -4.67 -2.13
N THR A 176 -17.13 -4.57 -2.00
CA THR A 176 -18.03 -5.71 -2.20
C THR A 176 -18.02 -6.18 -3.66
N GLU A 177 -17.94 -5.28 -4.64
CA GLU A 177 -17.79 -5.62 -6.06
C GLU A 177 -16.48 -6.38 -6.33
N ILE A 178 -15.38 -5.96 -5.68
CA ILE A 178 -14.07 -6.57 -5.87
C ILE A 178 -13.95 -7.93 -5.15
N PHE A 179 -14.34 -8.01 -3.88
CA PHE A 179 -14.10 -9.19 -3.05
C PHE A 179 -15.28 -10.16 -3.02
N GLY A 180 -16.47 -9.71 -3.35
CA GLY A 180 -17.72 -10.40 -3.06
C GLY A 180 -18.13 -10.23 -1.58
N VAL A 181 -19.42 -10.45 -1.30
CA VAL A 181 -20.04 -10.17 0.01
C VAL A 181 -19.35 -10.92 1.15
N ALA A 182 -19.07 -12.22 0.97
CA ALA A 182 -18.51 -13.05 2.02
C ALA A 182 -17.10 -12.60 2.44
N HIS A 183 -16.22 -12.36 1.46
CA HIS A 183 -14.86 -11.90 1.71
C HIS A 183 -14.87 -10.47 2.26
N PHE A 184 -15.69 -9.56 1.69
CA PHE A 184 -15.82 -8.20 2.23
C PHE A 184 -16.24 -8.20 3.70
N LYS A 185 -17.20 -9.03 4.12
CA LYS A 185 -17.59 -9.15 5.54
C LYS A 185 -16.41 -9.60 6.43
N ALA A 186 -15.59 -10.55 5.96
CA ALA A 186 -14.40 -10.99 6.68
C ALA A 186 -13.36 -9.85 6.80
N LEU A 187 -13.09 -9.16 5.68
CA LEU A 187 -12.19 -8.01 5.64
C LEU A 187 -12.64 -6.89 6.60
N ARG A 188 -13.92 -6.51 6.51
CA ARG A 188 -14.51 -5.48 7.38
C ARG A 188 -14.42 -5.86 8.85
N LYS A 189 -14.70 -7.13 9.19
CA LYS A 189 -14.55 -7.64 10.56
C LYS A 189 -13.10 -7.54 11.03
N ALA A 190 -12.14 -7.94 10.21
CA ALA A 190 -10.72 -7.86 10.55
C ALA A 190 -10.23 -6.41 10.72
N CYS A 191 -10.69 -5.48 9.88
CA CYS A 191 -10.35 -4.06 10.00
C CYS A 191 -10.93 -3.41 11.27
N ASN A 192 -12.02 -3.94 11.81
CA ASN A 192 -12.64 -3.47 13.05
C ASN A 192 -12.04 -4.08 14.32
N ASP A 193 -11.24 -5.15 14.19
CA ASP A 193 -10.55 -5.80 15.31
C ASP A 193 -9.11 -5.29 15.40
N THR A 194 -8.81 -4.50 16.45
CA THR A 194 -7.46 -3.96 16.68
C THR A 194 -6.39 -5.05 16.75
N LYS A 195 -6.70 -6.23 17.32
CA LYS A 195 -5.73 -7.32 17.41
C LYS A 195 -5.45 -7.93 16.04
N ALA A 196 -6.43 -7.93 15.14
CA ALA A 196 -6.27 -8.42 13.78
C ALA A 196 -5.53 -7.40 12.90
N ALA A 197 -5.92 -6.12 12.98
CA ALA A 197 -5.42 -5.05 12.10
C ALA A 197 -4.03 -4.52 12.49
N TYR A 198 -3.64 -4.66 13.76
CA TYR A 198 -2.36 -4.18 14.30
C TYR A 198 -1.56 -5.31 14.92
N MET A 199 -0.24 -5.22 14.82
CA MET A 199 0.75 -6.11 15.40
C MET A 199 1.75 -5.29 16.22
N LEU A 200 2.06 -5.74 17.44
CA LEU A 200 3.11 -5.18 18.27
C LEU A 200 4.23 -6.21 18.43
N GLN A 201 5.46 -5.82 18.15
CA GLN A 201 6.66 -6.64 18.32
C GLN A 201 7.66 -5.88 19.19
N VAL A 202 8.29 -6.59 20.13
CA VAL A 202 9.43 -6.07 20.90
C VAL A 202 10.68 -6.67 20.30
N LEU A 203 11.49 -5.84 19.66
CA LEU A 203 12.74 -6.25 19.04
C LEU A 203 13.87 -6.17 20.08
N PRO A 204 14.76 -7.18 20.14
CA PRO A 204 15.91 -7.12 21.03
C PRO A 204 16.77 -5.90 20.69
N SER A 205 17.26 -5.22 21.73
CA SER A 205 18.18 -4.10 21.58
C SER A 205 19.40 -4.53 20.76
N ARG A 206 19.68 -3.81 19.67
CA ARG A 206 20.88 -4.02 18.83
C ARG A 206 22.15 -3.70 19.59
#